data_AF-A0A523S089-F1
#
_entry.id   AF-A0A523S089-F1
#
_cell.length_a   1.000
_cell.length_b   1.000
_cell.length_c   1.000
_cell.angle_alpha   90.00
_cell.angle_beta   90.00
_cell.angle_gamma   90.00
#
_symmetry.space_group_name_H-M   'P 1'
#
loop_
_entity.id
_entity.type
_entity.pdbx_description
1 polymer ?
#
loop_
_entity_poly.entity_id
_entity_poly.type
_entity_poly.pdbx_seq_one_letter_code
_entity_poly.pdbx_strand_id
1 'polypeptide(L)'
;MTDRMIELDEIHSIVIENSSEVPSETRKRFWKIVRQIKRNPKPDEREVLKASEIRNILFDANRGRTFALGPVLVLETVLGLLLLLGYIWVLGTPLDWTGIFAWSFSNWLNFGLRLLIVFLVIACFYPLGRVIAGKWAGIKLEGICRDEYYQPT
;
A
#
# COMPACT_ATOMS: atom_id res chain seq x y z
N MET A 1 12.06 36.36 -14.33
CA MET A 1 11.84 34.94 -13.93
C MET A 1 12.78 34.64 -12.80
N THR A 2 12.33 33.95 -11.75
CA THR A 2 13.19 33.48 -10.65
C THR A 2 13.94 32.23 -11.09
N ASP A 3 15.16 32.01 -10.59
CA ASP A 3 15.95 30.80 -10.90
C ASP A 3 15.19 29.51 -10.57
N ARG A 4 14.35 29.56 -9.52
CA ARG A 4 13.47 28.47 -9.10
C ARG A 4 12.39 28.14 -10.13
N MET A 5 11.87 29.13 -10.85
CA MET A 5 10.88 28.88 -11.91
C MET A 5 11.52 28.15 -13.10
N ILE A 6 12.75 28.53 -13.47
CA ILE A 6 13.50 27.90 -14.55
C ILE A 6 13.77 26.43 -14.19
N GLU A 7 14.22 26.15 -12.96
CA GLU A 7 14.41 24.76 -12.52
C GLU A 7 13.10 23.96 -12.48
N LEU A 8 11.97 24.58 -12.12
CA LEU A 8 10.65 23.93 -12.16
C LEU A 8 10.23 23.60 -13.59
N ASP A 9 10.47 24.49 -14.55
CA ASP A 9 10.14 24.26 -15.96
C ASP A 9 11.03 23.15 -16.57
N GLU A 10 12.31 23.11 -16.22
CA GLU A 10 13.22 22.01 -16.59
C GLU A 10 12.70 20.67 -16.04
N ILE A 11 12.41 20.61 -14.74
CA ILE A 11 11.88 19.40 -14.10
C ILE A 11 10.54 19.00 -14.74
N HIS A 12 9.67 19.96 -15.01
CA HIS A 12 8.37 19.70 -15.62
C HIS A 12 8.51 19.06 -17.01
N SER A 13 9.46 19.53 -17.83
CA SER A 13 9.72 18.94 -19.15
C SER A 13 10.14 17.47 -19.06
N ILE A 14 11.06 17.16 -18.14
CA ILE A 14 11.53 15.78 -17.88
C ILE A 14 10.38 14.90 -17.37
N VAL A 15 9.54 15.43 -16.48
CA VAL A 15 8.44 14.70 -15.84
C VAL A 15 7.31 14.41 -16.82
N ILE A 16 7.02 15.31 -17.77
CA ILE A 16 6.01 15.08 -18.81
C ILE A 16 6.47 14.03 -19.82
N GLU A 17 7.75 14.05 -20.21
CA GLU A 17 8.28 13.15 -21.24
C GLU A 17 8.24 11.68 -20.80
N ASN A 18 8.61 11.38 -19.55
CA ASN A 18 8.53 10.03 -19.01
C ASN A 18 8.30 10.04 -17.48
N SER A 19 7.03 10.25 -17.10
CA SER A 19 6.63 10.36 -15.70
C SER A 19 6.93 9.10 -14.85
N SER A 20 6.94 7.91 -15.46
CA SER A 20 7.22 6.63 -14.79
C SER A 20 8.70 6.43 -14.45
N GLU A 21 9.63 6.98 -15.25
CA GLU A 21 11.08 6.74 -15.12
C GLU A 21 11.85 8.01 -14.80
N VAL A 22 11.24 8.93 -14.05
CA VAL A 22 11.92 10.17 -13.63
C VAL A 22 13.14 9.84 -12.76
N PRO A 23 14.36 10.28 -13.12
CA PRO A 23 15.57 10.02 -12.37
C PRO A 23 15.47 10.46 -10.91
N SER A 24 16.09 9.70 -9.99
CA SER A 24 16.08 9.99 -8.56
C SER A 24 16.65 11.37 -8.23
N GLU A 25 17.70 11.80 -8.94
CA GLU A 25 18.30 13.13 -8.78
C GLU A 25 17.32 14.25 -9.16
N THR A 26 16.53 14.09 -10.22
CA THR A 26 15.47 15.04 -10.61
C THR A 26 14.39 15.14 -9.53
N ARG A 27 13.97 14.00 -8.96
CA ARG A 27 13.02 13.96 -7.84
C ARG A 27 13.57 14.67 -6.60
N LYS A 28 14.84 14.45 -6.24
CA LYS A 28 15.50 15.14 -5.11
C LYS A 28 15.57 16.65 -5.33
N ARG A 29 15.94 17.10 -6.54
CA ARG A 29 15.96 18.53 -6.91
C ARG A 29 14.57 19.14 -6.77
N PHE A 30 13.55 18.48 -7.30
CA PHE A 30 12.15 18.91 -7.14
C PHE A 30 11.75 19.08 -5.67
N TRP A 31 11.99 18.08 -4.82
CA TRP A 31 11.63 18.16 -3.39
C TRP A 31 12.40 19.23 -2.63
N LYS A 32 13.65 19.50 -3.02
CA LYS A 32 14.43 20.63 -2.48
C LYS A 32 13.75 21.96 -2.79
N ILE A 33 13.30 22.18 -4.02
CA ILE A 33 12.58 23.40 -4.43
C ILE A 33 11.25 23.52 -3.67
N VAL A 34 10.47 22.44 -3.60
CA VAL A 34 9.21 22.42 -2.83
C VAL A 34 9.45 22.79 -1.37
N ARG A 35 10.52 22.29 -0.75
CA ARG A 35 10.89 22.63 0.64
C ARG A 35 11.25 24.11 0.78
N GLN A 36 11.93 24.70 -0.20
CA GLN A 36 12.22 26.14 -0.22
C GLN A 36 10.95 26.97 -0.36
N ILE A 37 10.04 26.62 -1.27
CA ILE A 37 8.74 27.29 -1.44
C ILE A 37 7.95 27.27 -0.13
N LYS A 38 7.86 26.11 0.53
CA LYS A 38 7.16 25.97 1.82
C LYS A 38 7.76 26.78 2.97
N ARG A 39 9.07 27.03 2.94
CA ARG A 39 9.77 27.82 3.97
C ARG A 39 9.71 29.33 3.69
N ASN A 40 9.34 29.74 2.49
CA ASN A 40 9.17 31.15 2.15
C ASN A 40 7.83 31.64 2.73
N PRO A 41 7.80 32.70 3.56
CA PRO A 41 6.56 33.26 4.11
C PRO A 41 5.65 33.92 3.05
N LYS A 42 6.19 34.30 1.89
CA LYS A 42 5.44 34.83 0.74
C LYS A 42 5.95 34.20 -0.55
N PRO A 43 5.60 32.93 -0.83
CA PRO A 43 6.00 32.26 -2.05
C PRO A 43 5.28 32.88 -3.26
N ASP A 44 5.92 32.84 -4.43
CA ASP A 44 5.27 33.21 -5.69
C ASP A 44 4.19 32.18 -6.02
N GLU A 45 2.97 32.63 -6.27
CA GLU A 45 1.82 31.79 -6.59
C GLU A 45 2.07 30.94 -7.85
N ARG A 46 2.81 31.46 -8.83
CA ARG A 46 3.17 30.71 -10.04
C ARG A 46 4.06 29.52 -9.72
N GLU A 47 5.03 29.69 -8.81
CA GLU A 47 5.93 28.60 -8.39
C GLU A 47 5.13 27.51 -7.66
N VAL A 48 4.16 27.91 -6.83
CA VAL A 48 3.29 26.99 -6.10
C VAL A 48 2.42 26.17 -7.05
N LEU A 49 1.78 26.82 -8.03
CA LEU A 49 0.95 26.14 -9.02
C LEU A 49 1.76 25.15 -9.85
N LYS A 50 2.93 25.57 -10.35
CA LYS A 50 3.81 24.73 -11.15
C LYS A 50 4.35 23.53 -10.36
N ALA A 51 4.79 23.77 -9.14
CA ALA A 51 5.24 22.69 -8.26
C ALA A 51 4.10 21.70 -7.94
N SER A 52 2.86 22.18 -7.77
CA SER A 52 1.70 21.30 -7.55
C SER A 52 1.39 20.43 -8.76
N GLU A 53 1.49 20.98 -9.98
CA GLU A 53 1.30 20.25 -11.23
C GLU A 53 2.32 19.10 -11.37
N ILE A 54 3.62 19.42 -11.26
CA ILE A 54 4.70 18.42 -11.29
C ILE A 54 4.49 17.34 -10.23
N ARG A 55 4.10 17.76 -9.01
CA ARG A 55 3.85 16.85 -7.90
C ARG A 55 2.75 15.85 -8.23
N ASN A 56 1.66 16.29 -8.84
CA ASN A 56 0.54 15.43 -9.17
C ASN A 56 0.93 14.43 -10.26
N ILE A 57 1.68 14.85 -11.29
CA ILE A 57 2.19 13.94 -12.32
C ILE A 57 3.11 12.87 -11.71
N LEU A 58 4.06 13.30 -10.85
CA LEU A 58 4.95 12.38 -10.14
C LEU A 58 4.20 11.43 -9.20
N PHE A 59 3.12 11.90 -8.56
CA PHE A 59 2.30 11.06 -7.70
C PHE A 59 1.48 10.05 -8.49
N ASP A 60 0.79 10.48 -9.55
CA ASP A 60 -0.05 9.61 -10.36
C ASP A 60 0.77 8.52 -11.06
N ALA A 61 2.00 8.83 -11.48
CA ALA A 61 2.92 7.85 -12.04
C ALA A 61 3.37 6.78 -11.02
N ASN A 62 3.45 7.13 -9.73
CA ASN A 62 3.97 6.23 -8.69
C ASN A 62 2.87 5.40 -8.00
N ARG A 63 1.66 5.95 -7.85
CA ARG A 63 0.58 5.39 -6.99
C ARG A 63 -0.01 4.05 -7.44
N GLY A 64 0.38 3.58 -8.63
CA GLY A 64 -0.23 2.43 -9.28
C GLY A 64 -1.73 2.62 -9.50
N ARG A 65 -2.44 1.53 -9.82
CA ARG A 65 -3.90 1.56 -9.93
C ARG A 65 -4.53 1.51 -8.53
N THR A 66 -5.45 2.43 -8.27
CA THR A 66 -6.35 2.34 -7.11
C THR A 66 -7.51 1.42 -7.48
N PHE A 67 -7.75 0.39 -6.68
CA PHE A 67 -8.85 -0.53 -6.89
C PHE A 67 -10.01 -0.17 -5.98
N ALA A 68 -11.24 -0.34 -6.50
CA ALA A 68 -12.44 -0.17 -5.70
C ALA A 68 -12.40 -1.12 -4.51
N LEU A 69 -12.61 -0.58 -3.31
CA LEU A 69 -12.50 -1.35 -2.06
C LEU A 69 -13.52 -2.49 -1.98
N GLY A 70 -14.75 -2.25 -2.45
CA GLY A 70 -15.87 -3.21 -2.34
C GLY A 70 -15.56 -4.58 -2.95
N PRO A 71 -15.22 -4.68 -4.25
CA PRO A 71 -14.88 -5.96 -4.89
C PRO A 71 -13.74 -6.71 -4.19
N VAL A 72 -12.71 -5.99 -3.74
CA VAL A 72 -11.57 -6.58 -3.03
C VAL A 72 -12.02 -7.19 -1.70
N LEU A 73 -12.80 -6.44 -0.90
CA LEU A 73 -13.33 -6.95 0.36
C LEU A 73 -14.22 -8.17 0.18
N VAL A 74 -15.06 -8.20 -0.85
CA VAL A 74 -15.92 -9.36 -1.15
C VAL A 74 -15.05 -10.58 -1.46
N LEU A 75 -14.03 -10.42 -2.31
CA LEU A 75 -13.11 -11.49 -2.67
C LEU A 75 -12.36 -12.02 -1.44
N GLU A 76 -11.77 -11.13 -0.64
CA GLU A 76 -11.05 -11.50 0.58
C GLU A 76 -11.96 -12.18 1.60
N THR A 77 -13.20 -11.70 1.76
CA THR A 77 -14.19 -12.33 2.66
C THR A 77 -14.52 -13.75 2.21
N VAL A 78 -14.77 -13.96 0.91
CA VAL A 78 -15.06 -15.30 0.36
C VAL A 78 -13.86 -16.23 0.53
N LEU A 79 -12.65 -15.76 0.20
CA LEU A 79 -11.43 -16.54 0.39
C LEU A 79 -11.19 -16.87 1.87
N GLY A 80 -11.37 -15.91 2.77
CA GLY A 80 -11.26 -16.10 4.22
C GLY A 80 -12.24 -17.16 4.74
N LEU A 81 -13.49 -17.15 4.25
CA LEU A 81 -14.48 -18.18 4.60
C LEU A 81 -14.10 -19.56 4.08
N LEU A 82 -13.61 -19.66 2.84
CA LEU A 82 -13.15 -20.94 2.27
C LEU A 82 -11.95 -21.50 3.06
N LEU A 83 -11.00 -20.65 3.43
CA LEU A 83 -9.85 -21.03 4.25
C LEU A 83 -10.29 -21.44 5.66
N LEU A 84 -11.27 -20.77 6.25
CA LEU A 84 -11.84 -21.14 7.55
C LEU A 84 -12.49 -22.53 7.49
N LEU A 85 -13.25 -22.83 6.43
CA LEU A 85 -13.80 -24.16 6.22
C LEU A 85 -12.70 -25.22 6.06
N GLY A 86 -11.63 -24.90 5.31
CA GLY A 86 -10.45 -25.74 5.20
C GLY A 86 -9.78 -25.99 6.55
N TYR A 87 -9.66 -24.96 7.40
CA TYR A 87 -9.12 -25.09 8.74
C TYR A 87 -9.95 -26.05 9.60
N ILE A 88 -11.27 -25.86 9.62
CA ILE A 88 -12.20 -26.74 10.36
C ILE A 88 -12.07 -28.18 9.88
N TRP A 89 -11.92 -28.41 8.58
CA TRP A 89 -11.71 -29.74 8.03
C TRP A 89 -10.38 -30.36 8.50
N VAL A 90 -9.27 -29.59 8.47
CA VAL A 90 -7.96 -30.06 8.95
C VAL A 90 -7.98 -30.35 10.45
N LEU A 91 -8.78 -29.63 11.24
CA LEU A 91 -8.98 -29.93 12.66
C LEU A 91 -9.56 -31.32 12.92
N GLY A 92 -10.27 -31.91 11.95
CA GLY A 92 -10.83 -33.26 12.03
C GLY A 92 -9.80 -34.38 12.15
N THR A 93 -8.53 -34.12 11.82
CA THR A 93 -7.41 -35.06 12.02
C THR A 93 -6.74 -34.82 13.38
N PRO A 94 -6.98 -35.62 14.44
CA PRO A 94 -6.41 -35.33 15.76
C PRO A 94 -4.87 -35.38 15.74
N LEU A 95 -4.24 -34.44 16.44
CA LEU A 95 -2.80 -34.43 16.70
C LEU A 95 -2.58 -34.78 18.17
N ASP A 96 -1.72 -35.75 18.43
CA ASP A 96 -1.33 -36.10 19.81
C ASP A 96 -0.28 -35.10 20.30
N TRP A 97 -0.72 -34.09 21.04
CA TRP A 97 0.16 -33.07 21.61
C TRP A 97 1.09 -33.58 22.71
N THR A 98 0.82 -34.74 23.30
CA THR A 98 1.68 -35.32 24.35
C THR A 98 2.93 -35.97 23.75
N GLY A 99 2.83 -36.44 22.50
CA GLY A 99 3.90 -37.12 21.77
C GLY A 99 4.57 -36.29 20.67
N ILE A 100 4.73 -34.97 20.83
CA ILE A 100 5.28 -34.08 19.78
C ILE A 100 6.62 -34.57 19.22
N PHE A 101 7.53 -35.06 20.07
CA PHE A 101 8.83 -35.56 19.62
C PHE A 101 8.75 -36.88 18.83
N ALA A 102 7.62 -37.58 18.91
CA ALA A 102 7.35 -38.83 18.17
C ALA A 102 6.47 -38.61 16.93
N TRP A 103 6.19 -37.36 16.57
CA TRP A 103 5.37 -37.06 15.39
C TRP A 103 5.99 -37.58 14.11
N SER A 104 5.18 -38.29 13.33
CA SER A 104 5.51 -38.63 11.95
C SER A 104 5.57 -37.36 11.09
N PHE A 105 6.16 -37.48 9.91
CA PHE A 105 6.18 -36.40 8.93
C PHE A 105 4.77 -35.87 8.60
N SER A 106 3.76 -36.74 8.52
CA SER A 106 2.37 -36.35 8.27
C SER A 106 1.79 -35.47 9.38
N ASN A 107 2.14 -35.75 10.65
CA ASN A 107 1.70 -34.93 11.78
C ASN A 107 2.32 -33.54 11.73
N TRP A 108 3.63 -33.45 11.43
CA TRP A 108 4.32 -32.17 11.24
C TRP A 108 3.72 -31.36 10.09
N LEU A 109 3.41 -32.02 8.96
CA LEU A 109 2.76 -31.37 7.83
C LEU A 109 1.37 -30.84 8.21
N ASN A 110 0.57 -31.62 8.93
CA ASN A 110 -0.76 -31.22 9.39
C ASN A 110 -0.69 -30.03 10.35
N PHE A 111 0.24 -30.05 11.31
CA PHE A 111 0.49 -28.93 12.21
C PHE A 111 0.91 -27.66 11.45
N GLY A 112 1.87 -27.76 10.53
CA GLY A 112 2.30 -26.63 9.71
C GLY A 112 1.16 -26.07 8.85
N LEU A 113 0.34 -26.95 8.26
CA LEU A 113 -0.83 -26.57 7.49
C LEU A 113 -1.87 -25.83 8.34
N ARG A 114 -2.15 -26.30 9.57
CA ARG A 114 -3.03 -25.60 10.51
C ARG A 114 -2.56 -24.18 10.79
N LEU A 115 -1.28 -24.03 11.12
CA LEU A 115 -0.69 -22.71 11.38
C LEU A 115 -0.83 -21.80 10.16
N LEU A 116 -0.42 -22.28 8.98
CA LEU A 116 -0.50 -21.53 7.74
C LEU A 116 -1.93 -21.06 7.45
N ILE A 117 -2.91 -21.96 7.54
CA ILE A 117 -4.31 -21.62 7.27
C ILE A 117 -4.83 -20.56 8.25
N VAL A 118 -4.50 -20.66 9.55
CA VAL A 118 -4.91 -19.64 10.54
C VAL A 118 -4.37 -18.26 10.16
N PHE A 119 -3.10 -18.15 9.78
CA PHE A 119 -2.52 -16.89 9.34
C PHE A 119 -3.19 -16.36 8.08
N LEU A 120 -3.50 -17.23 7.11
CA LEU A 120 -4.19 -16.83 5.89
C LEU A 120 -5.63 -16.36 6.16
N VAL A 121 -6.36 -17.02 7.07
CA VAL A 121 -7.69 -16.59 7.52
C VAL A 121 -7.63 -15.19 8.13
N ILE A 122 -6.68 -14.96 9.05
CA ILE A 122 -6.47 -13.65 9.68
C ILE A 122 -6.15 -12.59 8.61
N ALA A 123 -5.24 -12.90 7.69
CA ALA A 123 -4.86 -11.98 6.62
C ALA A 123 -6.05 -11.59 5.74
N CYS A 124 -6.92 -12.53 5.38
CA CYS A 124 -8.11 -12.28 4.57
C CYS A 124 -9.18 -11.45 5.31
N PHE A 125 -9.36 -11.66 6.62
CA PHE A 125 -10.36 -10.91 7.39
C PHE A 125 -9.84 -9.58 7.94
N TYR A 126 -8.53 -9.32 7.89
CA TYR A 126 -7.94 -8.10 8.41
C TYR A 126 -8.46 -6.82 7.73
N PRO A 127 -8.53 -6.72 6.38
CA PRO A 127 -9.09 -5.55 5.69
C PRO A 127 -10.56 -5.30 6.05
N LEU A 128 -11.36 -6.36 6.20
CA LEU A 128 -12.74 -6.26 6.65
C LEU A 128 -12.83 -5.64 8.05
N GLY A 129 -12.00 -6.09 8.99
CA GLY A 129 -11.91 -5.52 10.33
C GLY A 129 -11.52 -4.04 10.31
N ARG A 130 -10.56 -3.66 9.45
CA ARG A 130 -10.18 -2.25 9.24
C ARG A 130 -11.33 -1.40 8.71
N VAL A 131 -12.15 -1.94 7.81
CA VAL A 131 -13.32 -1.22 7.29
C VAL A 131 -14.39 -1.02 8.34
N ILE A 132 -14.66 -2.04 9.17
CA ILE A 132 -15.63 -1.93 10.27
C ILE A 132 -15.15 -0.87 11.28
N ALA A 133 -13.88 -0.94 11.69
CA ALA A 133 -13.29 0.03 12.61
C ALA A 133 -13.26 1.45 12.02
N GLY A 134 -12.91 1.59 10.74
CA GLY A 134 -12.91 2.87 10.03
C GLY A 134 -14.30 3.50 9.97
N LYS A 135 -15.34 2.71 9.64
CA LYS A 135 -16.73 3.18 9.67
C LYS A 135 -17.15 3.65 11.05
N TRP A 136 -16.79 2.91 12.10
CA TRP A 136 -17.09 3.30 13.48
C TRP A 136 -16.40 4.61 13.88
N ALA A 137 -15.18 4.83 13.40
CA ALA A 137 -14.42 6.06 13.61
C ALA A 137 -14.80 7.21 12.66
N GLY A 138 -15.78 7.03 11.76
CA GLY A 138 -16.17 8.04 10.77
C GLY A 138 -15.17 8.25 9.62
N ILE A 139 -14.23 7.33 9.44
CA ILE A 139 -13.23 7.35 8.36
C ILE A 139 -13.81 6.68 7.12
N LYS A 140 -13.83 7.41 5.99
CA LYS A 140 -14.19 6.87 4.68
C LYS A 140 -12.97 6.22 4.03
N LEU A 141 -13.01 4.89 3.89
CA LEU A 141 -12.04 4.13 3.11
C LEU A 141 -12.66 3.89 1.72
N GLU A 142 -12.08 4.47 0.68
CA GLU A 142 -12.67 4.48 -0.67
C GLU A 142 -11.96 3.54 -1.65
N GLY A 143 -10.72 3.13 -1.37
CA GLY A 143 -9.94 2.25 -2.24
C GLY A 143 -8.77 1.59 -1.54
N ILE A 144 -8.27 0.52 -2.17
CA ILE A 144 -6.99 -0.11 -1.85
C ILE A 144 -6.01 0.25 -2.96
N CYS A 145 -4.82 0.72 -2.58
CA CYS A 145 -3.68 0.89 -3.47
C CYS A 145 -2.60 -0.12 -3.09
N ARG A 146 -1.75 -0.46 -4.08
CA ARG A 146 -0.65 -1.40 -3.90
C ARG A 146 0.55 -0.79 -3.16
N ASP A 147 0.52 0.49 -2.86
CA ASP A 147 1.66 1.22 -2.31
C ASP A 147 1.73 1.15 -0.78
N GLU A 148 2.86 0.67 -0.28
CA GLU A 148 3.49 1.20 0.93
C GLU A 148 3.76 2.69 0.66
N TYR A 149 3.38 3.58 1.57
CA TYR A 149 3.79 4.98 1.49
C TYR A 149 5.32 5.05 1.60
N TYR A 150 6.03 4.89 0.47
CA TYR A 150 7.42 5.31 0.37
C TYR A 150 7.39 6.82 0.45
N GLN A 151 7.62 7.34 1.66
CA GLN A 151 8.10 8.71 1.78
C GLN A 151 9.31 8.84 0.83
N PRO A 152 9.37 9.87 -0.03
CA PRO A 152 10.50 10.04 -0.92
C PRO A 152 11.74 10.34 -0.07
N THR A 153 12.59 9.32 0.11
CA THR A 153 14.00 9.48 0.50
C THR A 153 14.83 9.99 -0.67
#